data_AF-A0AAW7ZJ21-F1
#
_entry.id   AF-A0AAW7ZJ21-F1
#
_cell.length_a   1.000
_cell.length_b   1.000
_cell.length_c   1.000
_cell.angle_alpha   90.00
_cell.angle_beta   90.00
_cell.angle_gamma   90.00
#
_symmetry.space_group_name_H-M   'P 1'
#
loop_
_entity.id
_entity.type
_entity.pdbx_description
1 polymer ?
#
loop_
_entity_poly.entity_id
_entity_poly.type
_entity_poly.pdbx_seq_one_letter_code
_entity_poly.pdbx_strand_id
1 'polypeptide(L)'
;HMEICKRYGIKSTRQLRNWIFKYNGHETLKTSGSGGTPIMAKGRATTYDQRIEIVKYCIEHQQNYAETAQKFQVSYQQIYSWTNKYLTDGVDALQDKRGKRKSEDEMSEVEKLRAQNKLLQAENKRKQMEIDILKKLDELERMRF
;
A
#
# COMPACT_ATOMS: atom_id res chain seq x y z
N HIS A 1 21.45 14.43 -5.82
CA HIS A 1 21.40 14.18 -7.29
C HIS A 1 22.79 13.98 -7.91
N MET A 2 23.79 14.83 -7.66
CA MET A 2 25.17 14.66 -8.20
C MET A 2 25.80 13.30 -7.82
N GLU A 3 25.69 12.90 -6.56
CA GLU A 3 26.25 11.64 -6.06
C GLU A 3 25.60 10.40 -6.73
N ILE A 4 24.28 10.44 -6.92
CA ILE A 4 23.53 9.42 -7.67
C ILE A 4 24.00 9.38 -9.12
N CYS A 5 24.17 10.53 -9.77
CA CYS A 5 24.67 10.59 -11.14
C CYS A 5 26.09 10.00 -11.26
N LYS A 6 26.97 10.28 -10.29
CA LYS A 6 28.34 9.74 -10.26
C LYS A 6 28.34 8.23 -10.03
N ARG A 7 27.51 7.73 -9.09
CA ARG A 7 27.40 6.30 -8.76
C ARG A 7 26.88 5.46 -9.94
N TYR A 8 25.93 5.99 -10.71
CA TYR A 8 25.25 5.26 -11.78
C TYR A 8 25.65 5.73 -13.20
N GLY A 9 26.71 6.52 -13.34
CA GLY A 9 27.20 6.98 -14.65
C GLY A 9 26.19 7.84 -15.44
N ILE A 10 25.27 8.52 -14.75
CA ILE A 10 24.27 9.37 -15.41
C ILE A 10 24.93 10.69 -15.80
N LYS A 11 24.98 10.96 -17.11
CA LYS A 11 25.73 12.08 -17.70
C LYS A 11 25.21 13.46 -17.30
N SER A 12 23.98 13.57 -16.80
CA SER A 12 23.37 14.85 -16.43
C SER A 12 22.44 14.73 -15.23
N THR A 13 22.59 15.65 -14.27
CA THR A 13 21.65 15.81 -13.14
C THR A 13 20.27 16.24 -13.61
N ARG A 14 20.16 16.94 -14.75
CA ARG A 14 18.88 17.28 -15.39
C ARG A 14 18.18 16.04 -15.92
N GLN A 15 18.92 15.11 -16.52
CA GLN A 15 18.36 13.82 -16.98
C GLN A 15 17.79 13.02 -15.82
N LEU A 16 18.53 12.91 -14.71
CA LEU A 16 18.06 12.24 -13.50
C LEU A 16 16.79 12.92 -12.94
N ARG A 17 16.79 14.25 -12.81
CA ARG A 17 15.60 14.99 -12.34
C ARG A 17 14.38 14.79 -13.25
N ASN A 18 14.58 14.80 -14.56
CA ASN A 18 13.51 14.55 -15.52
C ASN A 18 12.95 13.13 -15.37
N TRP A 19 13.81 12.11 -15.22
CA TRP A 19 13.35 10.75 -14.97
C TRP A 19 12.56 10.62 -13.65
N ILE A 20 13.04 11.24 -12.57
CA ILE A 20 12.32 11.28 -11.28
C ILE A 20 10.95 11.95 -11.45
N PHE A 21 10.89 13.07 -12.17
CA PHE A 21 9.64 13.79 -12.41
C PHE A 21 8.65 12.94 -13.20
N LYS A 22 9.09 12.27 -14.27
CA LYS A 22 8.23 11.39 -15.08
C LYS A 22 7.71 10.20 -14.28
N TYR A 23 8.58 9.57 -13.48
CA TYR A 23 8.22 8.45 -12.62
C TYR A 23 7.18 8.86 -11.57
N ASN A 24 7.44 9.94 -10.84
CA ASN A 24 6.54 10.45 -9.81
C ASN A 24 5.24 11.05 -10.38
N GLY A 25 5.27 11.54 -11.62
CA GLY A 25 4.10 12.07 -12.33
C GLY A 25 3.14 10.99 -12.85
N HIS A 26 3.50 9.70 -12.74
CA HIS A 26 2.76 8.60 -13.33
C HIS A 26 2.48 8.82 -14.83
N GLU A 27 3.44 9.40 -15.55
CA GLU A 27 3.31 9.65 -16.99
C GLU A 27 3.31 8.30 -17.73
N THR A 28 2.38 8.12 -18.68
CA THR A 28 2.31 6.90 -19.48
C THR A 28 3.54 6.82 -20.37
N LEU A 29 4.49 5.95 -19.99
CA LEU A 29 5.65 5.66 -20.83
C LEU A 29 5.14 4.95 -22.09
N LYS A 30 5.19 5.65 -23.22
CA LYS A 30 4.94 5.01 -24.52
C LYS A 30 6.02 3.95 -24.72
N THR A 31 5.64 2.68 -24.68
CA THR A 31 6.53 1.57 -25.02
C THR A 31 6.88 1.71 -26.50
N SER A 32 8.13 2.05 -26.79
CA SER A 32 8.65 2.03 -28.15
C SER A 32 8.67 0.58 -28.64
N GLY A 33 7.86 0.28 -29.65
CA GLY A 33 8.05 -0.87 -30.54
C GLY A 33 8.00 -2.25 -29.89
N SER A 34 6.84 -2.65 -29.37
CA SER A 34 6.34 -4.04 -29.42
C SER A 34 4.89 -4.00 -28.95
N GLY A 35 4.01 -4.80 -29.53
CA GLY A 35 2.55 -4.82 -29.29
C GLY A 35 2.09 -5.20 -27.88
N GLY A 36 2.78 -4.73 -26.84
CA GLY A 36 2.34 -4.81 -25.45
C GLY A 36 1.18 -3.87 -25.22
N THR A 37 0.14 -4.38 -24.57
CA THR A 37 -0.99 -3.58 -24.06
C THR A 37 -0.46 -2.38 -23.27
N PRO A 38 -1.01 -1.17 -23.46
CA PRO A 38 -0.55 0.01 -22.75
C PRO A 38 -0.55 -0.23 -21.24
N ILE A 39 0.61 -0.03 -20.60
CA ILE A 39 0.73 -0.12 -19.14
C ILE A 39 -0.16 0.99 -18.56
N MET A 40 -1.29 0.61 -17.96
CA MET A 40 -2.20 1.56 -17.32
C MET A 40 -1.52 2.17 -16.10
N ALA A 41 -0.92 3.36 -16.27
CA ALA A 41 -0.21 4.07 -15.20
C ALA A 41 -1.15 4.53 -14.08
N LYS A 42 -2.43 4.75 -14.40
CA LYS A 42 -3.50 5.03 -13.43
C LYS A 42 -4.63 4.03 -13.64
N GLY A 43 -4.82 3.12 -12.69
CA GLY A 43 -5.97 2.21 -12.69
C GLY A 43 -7.28 2.99 -12.51
N ARG A 44 -8.35 2.54 -13.17
CA ARG A 44 -9.70 3.05 -12.94
C ARG A 44 -10.07 2.88 -11.46
N ALA A 45 -10.64 3.92 -10.86
CA ALA A 45 -11.24 3.81 -9.53
C ALA A 45 -12.52 2.94 -9.62
N THR A 46 -12.60 1.91 -8.79
CA THR A 46 -13.74 0.99 -8.73
C THR A 46 -14.30 0.93 -7.31
N THR A 47 -15.62 0.92 -7.20
CA THR A 47 -16.32 0.72 -5.93
C THR A 47 -16.35 -0.76 -5.56
N TYR A 48 -16.72 -1.07 -4.31
CA TYR A 48 -16.84 -2.46 -3.83
C TYR A 48 -17.89 -3.24 -4.64
N ASP A 49 -19.09 -2.67 -4.81
CA ASP A 49 -20.18 -3.32 -5.54
C ASP A 49 -19.81 -3.57 -7.01
N GLN A 50 -19.11 -2.62 -7.65
CA GLN A 50 -18.58 -2.82 -9.00
C GLN A 50 -17.60 -3.98 -9.06
N ARG A 51 -16.72 -4.16 -8.06
CA ARG A 51 -15.80 -5.31 -8.04
C ARG A 51 -16.57 -6.64 -7.92
N ILE A 52 -17.65 -6.67 -7.14
CA ILE A 52 -18.51 -7.86 -7.04
C ILE A 52 -19.14 -8.17 -8.39
N GLU A 53 -19.71 -7.17 -9.07
CA GLU A 53 -20.32 -7.33 -10.40
C GLU A 53 -19.30 -7.86 -11.43
N ILE A 54 -18.11 -7.26 -11.47
CA ILE A 54 -17.03 -7.65 -12.39
C ILE A 54 -16.60 -9.10 -12.15
N VAL A 55 -16.43 -9.51 -10.89
CA VAL A 55 -16.02 -10.88 -10.55
C VAL A 55 -17.10 -11.89 -10.90
N LYS A 56 -18.38 -11.58 -10.60
CA LYS A 56 -19.51 -12.44 -10.97
C LYS A 56 -19.58 -12.62 -12.48
N TYR A 57 -19.50 -11.51 -13.24
CA TYR A 57 -19.47 -11.56 -14.70
C TYR A 57 -18.33 -12.44 -15.20
N CYS A 58 -17.12 -12.28 -14.65
CA CYS A 58 -15.96 -13.06 -15.05
C CYS A 58 -16.16 -14.57 -14.83
N ILE A 59 -16.74 -14.96 -13.69
CA ILE A 59 -17.02 -16.36 -13.36
C ILE A 59 -18.10 -16.93 -14.30
N GLU A 60 -19.16 -16.19 -14.56
CA GLU A 60 -20.24 -16.58 -15.49
C GLU A 60 -19.71 -16.77 -16.92
N HIS A 61 -18.72 -15.97 -17.34
CA HIS A 61 -18.10 -16.02 -18.66
C HIS A 61 -16.84 -16.90 -18.68
N GLN A 62 -16.87 -18.02 -17.93
CA GLN A 62 -15.83 -19.05 -17.95
C GLN A 62 -14.42 -18.52 -17.63
N GLN A 63 -14.35 -17.54 -16.73
CA GLN A 63 -13.10 -16.88 -16.32
C GLN A 63 -12.38 -16.18 -17.48
N ASN A 64 -13.12 -15.67 -18.48
CA ASN A 64 -12.54 -14.87 -19.54
C ASN A 64 -12.14 -13.47 -19.03
N TYR A 65 -10.95 -13.39 -18.46
CA TYR A 65 -10.37 -12.17 -17.90
C TYR A 65 -10.11 -11.10 -18.97
N ALA A 66 -9.78 -11.49 -20.20
CA ALA A 66 -9.47 -10.56 -21.28
C ALA A 66 -10.72 -9.81 -21.75
N GLU A 67 -11.81 -10.55 -21.98
CA GLU A 67 -13.11 -9.96 -22.33
C GLU A 67 -13.65 -9.10 -21.18
N THR A 68 -13.57 -9.60 -19.94
CA THR A 68 -14.00 -8.85 -18.76
C THR A 68 -13.20 -7.55 -18.60
N ALA A 69 -11.88 -7.59 -18.84
CA ALA A 69 -11.01 -6.41 -18.79
C ALA A 69 -11.43 -5.35 -19.81
N GLN A 70 -11.74 -5.78 -21.04
CA GLN A 70 -12.22 -4.89 -22.09
C GLN A 70 -13.58 -4.29 -21.75
N LYS A 71 -14.54 -5.12 -21.30
CA LYS A 71 -15.92 -4.72 -21.00
C LYS A 71 -15.99 -3.68 -19.88
N PHE A 72 -15.29 -3.93 -18.78
CA PHE A 72 -15.34 -3.05 -17.60
C PHE A 72 -14.24 -1.99 -17.58
N GLN A 73 -13.36 -1.97 -18.59
CA GLN A 73 -12.20 -1.08 -18.67
C GLN A 73 -11.35 -1.14 -17.40
N VAL A 74 -11.09 -2.37 -16.93
CA VAL A 74 -10.28 -2.67 -15.75
C VAL A 74 -9.09 -3.50 -16.19
N SER A 75 -7.96 -3.37 -15.49
CA SER A 75 -6.78 -4.18 -15.79
C SER A 75 -7.09 -5.67 -15.62
N TYR A 76 -6.61 -6.48 -16.57
CA TYR A 76 -6.59 -7.94 -16.47
C TYR A 76 -6.10 -8.42 -15.10
N GLN A 77 -5.00 -7.84 -14.60
CA GLN A 77 -4.41 -8.23 -13.32
C GLN A 77 -5.31 -7.92 -12.13
N GLN A 78 -6.09 -6.83 -12.19
CA GLN A 78 -7.03 -6.48 -11.13
C GLN A 78 -8.17 -7.52 -11.08
N ILE A 79 -8.72 -7.88 -12.23
CA ILE A 79 -9.80 -8.88 -12.31
C ILE A 79 -9.30 -10.23 -11.82
N TYR A 80 -8.14 -10.69 -12.29
CA TYR A 80 -7.55 -11.95 -11.82
C TYR A 80 -7.37 -11.95 -10.30
N SER A 81 -6.80 -10.88 -9.73
CA SER A 81 -6.61 -10.77 -8.28
C SER A 81 -7.94 -10.77 -7.51
N TRP A 82 -8.96 -10.06 -7.98
CA TRP A 82 -10.27 -10.03 -7.35
C TRP A 82 -10.98 -11.38 -7.43
N THR A 83 -11.01 -12.00 -8.62
CA THR A 83 -11.62 -13.33 -8.80
C THR A 83 -10.96 -14.37 -7.92
N ASN A 84 -9.63 -14.37 -7.84
CA ASN A 84 -8.93 -15.31 -6.96
C ASN A 84 -9.28 -15.10 -5.48
N LYS A 85 -9.29 -13.85 -5.00
CA LYS A 85 -9.70 -13.53 -3.62
C LYS A 85 -11.14 -13.92 -3.32
N TYR A 86 -12.03 -13.72 -4.28
CA TYR A 86 -13.44 -14.10 -4.15
C TYR A 86 -13.60 -15.62 -4.01
N LEU A 87 -12.82 -16.40 -4.76
CA LEU A 87 -12.85 -17.86 -4.70
C LEU A 87 -12.23 -18.42 -3.40
N THR A 88 -11.20 -17.76 -2.85
CA THR A 88 -10.52 -18.22 -1.62
C THR A 88 -11.25 -17.82 -0.35
N ASP A 89 -11.67 -16.55 -0.26
CA ASP A 89 -12.08 -15.90 0.99
C ASP A 89 -13.50 -15.30 0.90
N GLY A 90 -14.20 -15.50 -0.22
CA GLY A 90 -15.56 -15.03 -0.44
C GLY A 90 -15.67 -13.53 -0.76
N VAL A 91 -16.89 -13.01 -0.68
CA VAL A 91 -17.22 -11.64 -1.11
C VAL A 91 -16.54 -10.57 -0.25
N ASP A 92 -16.40 -10.80 1.05
CA ASP A 92 -15.84 -9.85 2.02
C ASP A 92 -14.36 -9.53 1.75
N ALA A 93 -13.66 -10.43 1.07
CA ALA A 93 -12.26 -10.26 0.69
C ALA A 93 -12.03 -9.22 -0.41
N LEU A 94 -13.09 -8.83 -1.13
CA LEU A 94 -13.04 -7.74 -2.12
C LEU A 94 -13.05 -6.35 -1.46
N GLN A 95 -13.39 -6.27 -0.18
CA GLN A 95 -13.48 -5.02 0.56
C GLN A 95 -12.07 -4.45 0.82
N ASP A 96 -11.88 -3.17 0.51
CA ASP A 96 -10.59 -2.52 0.78
C ASP A 96 -10.48 -2.16 2.26
N LYS A 97 -9.70 -2.97 2.99
CA LYS A 97 -9.40 -2.77 4.43
C LYS A 97 -8.06 -2.07 4.66
N ARG A 98 -7.37 -1.57 3.63
CA ARG A 98 -6.09 -0.87 3.80
C ARG A 98 -6.27 0.41 4.61
N GLY A 99 -5.44 0.57 5.64
CA GLY A 99 -5.50 1.72 6.56
C GLY A 99 -6.73 1.76 7.48
N LYS A 100 -7.65 0.80 7.37
CA LYS A 100 -8.82 0.69 8.23
C LYS A 100 -8.56 -0.39 9.29
N ARG A 101 -8.68 -0.03 10.57
CA ARG A 101 -8.70 -1.02 11.64
C ARG A 101 -10.03 -1.77 11.59
N LYS A 102 -10.01 -3.07 11.91
CA LYS A 102 -11.23 -3.83 12.21
C LYS A 102 -11.99 -3.10 13.33
N SER A 103 -13.32 -3.10 13.29
CA SER A 103 -14.11 -2.59 14.42
C SER A 103 -13.89 -3.47 15.65
N GLU A 104 -14.15 -2.94 16.83
CA GLU A 104 -14.00 -3.71 18.08
C GLU A 104 -14.92 -4.94 18.11
N ASP A 105 -16.08 -4.88 17.45
CA ASP A 105 -17.04 -5.98 17.34
C ASP A 105 -16.57 -7.09 16.40
N GLU A 106 -15.73 -6.76 15.40
CA GLU A 106 -15.13 -7.73 14.47
C GLU A 106 -13.83 -8.36 15.01
N MET A 107 -13.28 -7.80 16.10
CA MET A 107 -12.04 -8.30 16.69
C MET A 107 -12.31 -9.49 17.62
N SER A 108 -11.53 -10.56 17.43
CA SER A 108 -11.46 -11.64 18.42
C SER A 108 -10.91 -11.09 19.75
N GLU A 109 -11.30 -11.68 20.87
CA GLU A 109 -10.77 -11.35 22.20
C GLU A 109 -9.23 -11.37 22.24
N VAL A 110 -8.59 -12.29 21.51
CA VAL A 110 -7.13 -12.35 21.39
C VAL A 110 -6.57 -11.13 20.65
N GLU A 111 -7.26 -10.64 19.62
CA GLU A 111 -6.86 -9.45 18.86
C GLU A 111 -7.00 -8.18 19.72
N LYS A 112 -8.11 -8.06 20.47
CA LYS A 112 -8.33 -6.97 21.43
C LYS A 112 -7.21 -6.91 22.48
N LEU A 113 -6.90 -8.05 23.09
CA LEU A 113 -5.84 -8.16 24.11
C LEU A 113 -4.47 -7.78 23.55
N ARG A 114 -4.12 -8.22 22.34
CA ARG A 114 -2.86 -7.83 21.68
C ARG A 114 -2.79 -6.33 21.42
N ALA A 115 -3.89 -5.73 20.96
CA ALA A 115 -3.95 -4.28 20.73
C ALA A 115 -3.77 -3.50 22.03
N GLN A 116 -4.45 -3.91 23.10
CA GLN A 116 -4.33 -3.30 24.42
C GLN A 116 -2.92 -3.45 24.99
N ASN A 117 -2.32 -4.64 24.89
CA ASN A 117 -0.97 -4.89 25.37
C ASN A 117 0.06 -4.00 24.65
N LYS A 118 -0.10 -3.81 23.34
CA LYS A 118 0.75 -2.91 22.55
C LYS A 118 0.64 -1.44 23.00
N LEU A 119 -0.58 -0.98 23.32
CA LEU A 119 -0.79 0.37 23.87
C LEU A 119 -0.11 0.53 25.23
N LEU A 120 -0.30 -0.44 26.13
CA LEU A 120 0.32 -0.44 27.45
C LEU A 120 1.85 -0.47 27.37
N GLN A 121 2.42 -1.25 26.46
CA GLN A 121 3.87 -1.27 26.22
C GLN A 121 4.39 0.11 25.76
N ALA A 122 3.67 0.78 24.87
CA ALA A 122 4.04 2.11 24.40
C ALA A 122 3.97 3.15 25.54
N GLU A 123 2.95 3.07 26.38
CA GLU A 123 2.80 3.94 27.55
C GLU A 123 3.91 3.69 28.58
N ASN A 124 4.19 2.43 28.90
CA ASN A 124 5.29 2.06 29.80
C ASN A 124 6.64 2.55 29.26
N LYS A 125 6.88 2.42 27.95
CA LYS A 125 8.09 2.96 27.33
C LYS A 125 8.18 4.49 27.48
N ARG A 126 7.06 5.20 27.29
CA ARG A 126 7.00 6.65 27.48
C ARG A 126 7.31 7.05 28.93
N LYS A 127 6.70 6.38 29.91
CA LYS A 127 6.97 6.61 31.34
C LYS A 127 8.42 6.31 31.70
N GLN A 128 8.99 5.24 31.14
CA GLN A 128 10.40 4.91 31.37
C GLN A 128 11.32 6.01 30.85
N MET A 129 11.06 6.54 29.66
CA MET A 129 11.83 7.67 29.11
C MET A 129 11.72 8.92 29.99
N GLU A 130 10.55 9.19 30.56
CA GLU A 130 10.36 10.30 31.51
C GLU A 130 11.19 10.12 32.79
N ILE A 131 11.18 8.91 33.36
CA ILE A 131 12.02 8.56 34.52
C ILE A 131 13.51 8.72 34.18
N ASP A 132 13.94 8.24 33.01
CA ASP A 132 15.33 8.30 32.59
C ASP A 132 15.80 9.75 32.40
N ILE A 133 14.93 10.62 31.87
CA ILE A 133 15.20 12.07 31.76
C ILE A 133 15.35 12.70 33.15
N LEU A 134 14.44 12.40 34.08
CA LEU A 134 14.49 12.95 35.45
C LEU A 134 15.77 12.54 36.18
N LYS A 135 16.19 11.28 36.05
CA LYS A 135 17.46 10.79 36.60
C LYS A 135 18.66 11.55 36.03
N LYS A 136 18.65 11.82 34.72
CA LYS A 136 19.74 12.57 34.07
C LYS A 136 19.81 14.02 34.54
N LEU A 137 18.67 14.64 34.85
CA LEU A 137 18.63 16.00 35.41
C LEU A 137 19.22 16.05 36.82
N ASP A 138 18.83 15.13 37.71
CA ASP A 138 19.37 15.04 39.08
C ASP A 138 20.89 14.83 39.08
N GLU A 139 21.42 13.97 38.20
CA GLU A 139 22.87 13.80 38.02
C GLU A 139 23.57 15.12 37.65
N LEU A 140 23.00 15.91 36.72
CA LEU A 140 23.59 17.18 36.30
C LEU A 140 23.54 18.24 37.39
N GLU A 141 22.48 18.27 38.20
CA GLU A 141 22.37 19.17 39.34
C GLU A 141 23.40 18.84 40.42
N ARG A 142 23.61 17.55 40.71
CA ARG A 142 24.63 17.09 41.66
C ARG A 142 26.07 17.34 41.21
N MET A 143 26.34 17.42 39.90
CA MET A 143 27.66 17.77 39.37
C MET A 143 27.92 19.29 39.34
N ARG A 144 26.90 20.10 39.57
CA ARG A 144 26.97 21.57 39.53
C ARG A 144 27.30 22.21 40.88
N PHE A 145 27.22 21.45 41.97
CA PHE A 145 27.63 21.81 43.32
C PHE A 145 28.84 20.98 43.74
#